data_AF-A0A958SUK0-F1
#
_entry.id   AF-A0A958SUK0-F1
#
_cell.length_a   1.000
_cell.length_b   1.000
_cell.length_c   1.000
_cell.angle_alpha   90.00
_cell.angle_beta   90.00
_cell.angle_gamma   90.00
#
_symmetry.space_group_name_H-M   'P 1'
#
loop_
_entity.id
_entity.type
_entity.pdbx_description
1 polymer ?
#
loop_
_entity_poly.entity_id
_entity_poly.type
_entity_poly.pdbx_seq_one_letter_code
_entity_poly.pdbx_strand_id
1 'polypeptide(L)' 'MIHQIEETVDYLIDKGFNQPEVGIILGTGLGMLLEEVDILKEVSYNHIPNFPTATVEFHKGKLI' A
#
# COMPACT_ATOMS: atom_id res chain seq x y z
N MET A 1 -2.43 -14.44 13.30
CA MET A 1 -1.37 -13.88 12.46
C MET A 1 -1.50 -14.31 11.00
N ILE A 2 -1.38 -15.60 10.64
CA ILE A 2 -1.55 -16.03 9.24
C ILE A 2 -2.91 -15.59 8.68
N HIS A 3 -3.99 -15.81 9.43
CA HIS A 3 -5.34 -15.40 9.02
C HIS A 3 -5.48 -13.88 8.74
N GLN A 4 -4.78 -13.03 9.49
CA GLN A 4 -4.81 -11.57 9.27
C GLN A 4 -4.09 -11.19 7.98
N ILE A 5 -3.01 -11.90 7.65
CA ILE A 5 -2.26 -11.70 6.41
C ILE A 5 -3.13 -12.14 5.21
N GLU A 6 -3.78 -13.29 5.31
CA GLU A 6 -4.71 -13.78 4.28
C GLU A 6 -5.83 -12.78 4.01
N GLU A 7 -6.46 -12.25 5.07
CA GLU A 7 -7.51 -11.23 4.95
C GLU A 7 -7.01 -9.94 4.25
N THR A 8 -5.80 -9.48 4.59
CA THR A 8 -5.16 -8.34 3.92
C THR A 8 -4.88 -8.64 2.44
N VAL A 9 -4.37 -9.84 2.13
CA VAL A 9 -4.03 -10.26 0.77
C VAL A 9 -5.29 -10.36 -0.09
N ASP A 10 -6.34 -11.01 0.41
CA ASP A 10 -7.62 -11.16 -0.30
C ASP A 10 -8.23 -9.79 -0.61
N TYR A 11 -8.18 -8.86 0.35
CA TYR A 11 -8.62 -7.48 0.14
C TYR A 11 -7.83 -6.77 -0.97
N LEU A 12 -6.51 -6.93 -1.01
CA LEU A 12 -5.66 -6.29 -2.03
C LEU A 12 -5.88 -6.89 -3.43
N ILE A 13 -6.06 -8.22 -3.52
CA ILE A 13 -6.40 -8.90 -4.77
C ILE A 13 -7.75 -8.39 -5.30
N ASP A 14 -8.78 -8.25 -4.45
CA ASP A 14 -10.08 -7.68 -4.84
C ASP A 14 -9.96 -6.23 -5.37
N LYS A 15 -8.99 -5.47 -4.87
CA LYS A 15 -8.70 -4.10 -5.34
C LYS A 15 -7.87 -4.06 -6.62
N GLY A 16 -7.38 -5.20 -7.09
CA GLY A 16 -6.65 -5.38 -8.34
C GLY A 16 -5.13 -5.37 -8.20
N PHE A 17 -4.59 -5.53 -6.99
CA PHE A 17 -3.15 -5.70 -6.75
C PHE A 17 -2.76 -7.17 -6.98
N ASN A 18 -2.78 -7.59 -8.25
CA ASN A 18 -2.62 -8.99 -8.62
C ASN A 18 -1.14 -9.33 -8.88
N GLN A 19 -0.54 -10.08 -7.96
CA GLN A 19 0.79 -10.69 -8.10
C GLN A 19 1.89 -9.72 -8.59
N PRO A 20 2.18 -8.64 -7.85
CA PRO A 20 3.30 -7.77 -8.19
C PRO A 20 4.63 -8.54 -8.14
N GLU A 21 5.47 -8.35 -9.16
CA GLU A 21 6.81 -8.97 -9.21
C GLU A 21 7.82 -8.27 -8.28
N VAL A 22 7.59 -6.99 -8.02
CA VAL A 22 8.50 -6.12 -7.24
C VAL A 22 7.68 -5.31 -6.23
N GLY A 23 8.18 -5.22 -5.00
CA GLY A 23 7.66 -4.32 -3.97
C GLY A 23 8.70 -3.25 -3.62
N ILE A 24 8.26 -2.00 -3.49
CA ILE A 24 9.11 -0.86 -3.13
C ILE A 24 8.53 -0.20 -1.89
N ILE A 25 9.38 0.05 -0.88
CA ILE A 25 9.02 0.83 0.31
C ILE A 25 9.70 2.19 0.24
N LEU A 26 8.90 3.25 0.15
CA LEU A 26 9.40 4.62 0.10
C LEU A 26 9.62 5.16 1.53
N GLY A 27 10.89 5.37 1.88
CA GLY A 27 11.28 6.05 3.11
C GLY A 27 11.05 7.58 3.04
N THR A 28 11.35 8.26 4.14
CA THR A 28 11.23 9.72 4.24
C THR A 28 12.05 10.42 3.15
N GLY A 29 11.43 11.40 2.47
CA GLY A 29 12.07 12.18 1.40
C GLY A 29 12.04 11.54 0.01
N LEU A 30 11.58 10.29 -0.13
CA LEU A 30 11.54 9.56 -1.41
C LEU A 30 10.17 9.63 -2.12
N GLY A 31 9.22 10.42 -1.60
CA GLY A 31 7.86 10.51 -2.14
C GLY A 31 7.78 11.06 -3.56
N MET A 32 8.78 11.83 -4.00
CA MET A 32 8.84 12.38 -5.36
C MET A 32 8.92 11.30 -6.46
N LEU A 33 9.34 10.08 -6.12
CA LEU A 33 9.35 8.98 -7.09
C LEU A 33 7.95 8.69 -7.65
N LEU A 34 6.90 9.01 -6.90
CA LEU A 34 5.52 8.84 -7.34
C LEU A 34 5.14 9.78 -8.50
N GLU A 35 5.88 10.86 -8.72
CA GLU A 35 5.65 11.79 -9.85
C GLU A 35 6.19 11.22 -11.17
N GLU A 36 7.05 10.20 -11.11
CA GLU A 36 7.74 9.59 -12.25
C GLU A 36 7.13 8.24 -12.66
N VAL A 37 6.01 7.83 -12.07
CA VAL A 37 5.34 6.56 -12.34
C VAL A 37 3.85 6.74 -12.62
N ASP A 38 3.32 5.89 -13.50
CA ASP A 38 1.88 5.82 -13.75
C ASP A 38 1.18 5.05 -12.63
N ILE A 39 0.26 5.70 -11.93
CA ILE A 39 -0.53 5.10 -10.86
C ILE A 39 -1.72 4.35 -11.47
N LEU A 40 -1.65 3.02 -11.52
CA LEU A 40 -2.74 2.17 -12.01
C LEU A 40 -3.82 1.93 -10.95
N LYS A 41 -3.40 1.81 -9.69
CA LYS A 41 -4.24 1.60 -8.52
C LYS A 41 -3.64 2.33 -7.33
N GLU A 42 -4.49 2.74 -6.39
CA GLU A 42 -4.03 3.19 -5.08
C GLU A 42 -5.03 2.78 -4.02
N VAL A 43 -4.54 2.45 -2.82
CA VAL A 43 -5.38 2.19 -1.66
C VAL A 43 -4.78 2.80 -0.40
N SER A 44 -5.59 3.53 0.35
CA SER A 44 -5.20 4.08 1.65
C SER A 44 -5.02 2.94 2.66
N TYR A 45 -3.95 2.99 3.45
CA TYR A 45 -3.66 2.03 4.51
C TYR A 45 -4.81 1.90 5.51
N ASN A 46 -5.57 2.98 5.74
CA ASN A 46 -6.71 2.98 6.65
C ASN A 46 -7.88 2.09 6.17
N HIS A 47 -7.90 1.73 4.89
CA HIS A 47 -8.90 0.82 4.33
C HIS A 47 -8.41 -0.63 4.26
N ILE A 48 -7.11 -0.87 4.43
CA ILE A 48 -6.53 -2.21 4.35
C ILE A 48 -6.74 -2.89 5.72
N PRO A 49 -7.42 -4.05 5.79
CA PRO A 49 -7.57 -4.81 7.03
C PRO A 49 -6.22 -5.14 7.64
N ASN A 50 -6.13 -5.10 8.97
CA ASN A 50 -4.92 -5.46 9.73
C ASN A 50 -3.66 -4.63 9.42
N PHE A 51 -3.79 -3.54 8.67
CA PHE A 51 -2.67 -2.66 8.32
C PHE A 51 -2.49 -1.55 9.37
N PRO A 52 -1.25 -1.15 9.67
CA PRO A 52 -0.99 -0.07 10.60
C PRO A 52 -1.52 1.27 10.06
N THR A 53 -2.20 2.02 10.92
CA THR A 53 -2.62 3.39 10.63
C THR A 53 -1.37 4.28 10.50
N ALA A 54 -1.26 5.04 9.41
CA ALA A 54 -0.19 6.03 9.27
C ALA A 54 -0.43 7.17 10.27
N THR A 55 0.42 7.28 11.31
CA THR A 55 0.25 8.23 12.42
C THR A 55 1.07 9.52 12.29
N VAL A 56 1.42 9.96 11.08
CA VAL A 56 2.20 11.20 10.86
C VAL A 56 1.79 11.93 9.59
N GLU A 57 1.76 13.28 9.65
CA GLU A 57 1.39 14.22 8.58
C GLU A 57 2.16 14.05 7.25
N PHE A 58 3.30 13.36 7.25
CA PHE A 58 4.20 13.27 6.11
C PHE A 58 4.10 11.96 5.31
N HIS A 59 3.38 10.96 5.79
CA HIS A 59 3.12 9.73 5.03
C HIS A 59 1.66 9.70 4.65
N LYS A 60 1.37 9.98 3.37
CA LYS A 60 0.01 9.81 2.81
C LYS A 60 -0.53 8.38 2.93
N GLY A 61 0.31 7.42 3.37
CA GLY A 61 -0.09 6.10 3.83
C GLY A 61 -0.91 5.38 2.79
N LYS A 62 -0.38 5.27 1.57
CA LYS A 62 -1.05 4.58 0.47
C LYS A 62 -0.15 3.48 -0.06
N LEU A 63 -0.78 2.37 -0.43
CA LEU A 63 -0.20 1.37 -1.32
C LEU A 63 -0.55 1.82 -2.74
N ILE A 64 0.47 1.92 -3.58
CA ILE A 64 0.39 2.29 -5.00
C ILE A 64 0.65 1.04 -5.82
#